data_AF-A0A538U0V3-F1
#
_entry.id   AF-A0A538U0V3-F1
#
_cell.length_a   1.000
_cell.length_b   1.000
_cell.length_c   1.000
_cell.angle_alpha   90.00
_cell.angle_beta   90.00
_cell.angle_gamma   90.00
#
_symmetry.space_group_name_H-M   'P 1'
#
loop_
_entity.id
_entity.type
_entity.pdbx_description
1 polymer ?
#
loop_
_entity_poly.entity_id
_entity_poly.type
_entity_poly.pdbx_seq_one_letter_code
_entity_poly.pdbx_strand_id
1 'polypeptide(L)'
;MVNEHRVVFGLLRAKELDADPARRIEEVMRPGPSTFRPHVAIAEMASFMVEHDLETSPITSSDGRLIGILVRDDAVAAHKEHEGLA
;
A
#
# COMPACT_ATOMS: atom_id res chain seq x y z
N MET A 1 -4.50 -7.17 4.55
CA MET A 1 -4.77 -8.22 5.54
C MET A 1 -3.65 -8.21 6.55
N VAL A 2 -3.99 -8.21 7.84
CA VAL A 2 -3.02 -8.11 8.94
C VAL A 2 -3.32 -9.18 9.99
N ASN A 3 -2.29 -9.60 10.74
CA ASN A 3 -2.47 -10.52 11.87
C ASN A 3 -2.80 -9.76 13.16
N GLU A 4 -2.89 -10.49 14.28
CA GLU A 4 -3.14 -9.92 15.62
C GLU A 4 -2.11 -8.88 16.07
N HIS A 5 -0.88 -8.94 15.54
CA HIS A 5 0.18 -7.96 15.79
C HIS A 5 0.19 -6.79 14.79
N ARG A 6 -0.81 -6.71 13.90
CA ARG A 6 -0.92 -5.76 12.79
C ARG A 6 0.12 -5.91 11.69
N VAL A 7 0.83 -7.04 11.62
CA VAL A 7 1.80 -7.31 10.54
C VAL A 7 1.05 -7.62 9.25
N VAL A 8 1.41 -6.93 8.16
CA VAL A 8 0.82 -7.14 6.83
C VAL A 8 1.37 -8.42 6.22
N PHE A 9 0.48 -9.33 5.81
CA PHE A 9 0.87 -10.57 5.12
C PHE A 9 0.16 -10.78 3.77
N GLY A 10 -0.84 -9.96 3.46
CA GLY A 10 -1.57 -10.06 2.19
C GLY A 10 -2.41 -8.84 1.85
N LEU A 11 -2.82 -8.75 0.59
CA LEU A 11 -3.77 -7.76 0.07
C LEU A 11 -4.97 -8.44 -0.56
N LEU A 12 -6.15 -7.91 -0.30
CA LEU A 12 -7.40 -8.30 -0.93
C LEU A 12 -7.92 -7.06 -1.66
N ARG A 13 -7.99 -7.07 -2.99
CA ARG A 13 -8.59 -5.99 -3.77
C ARG A 13 -10.03 -6.37 -4.11
N ALA A 14 -10.80 -5.39 -4.59
CA ALA A 14 -12.20 -5.57 -4.90
C ALA A 14 -12.46 -6.76 -5.85
N LYS A 15 -11.60 -6.96 -6.85
CA LYS A 15 -11.72 -8.08 -7.80
C LYS A 15 -11.61 -9.46 -7.15
N GLU A 16 -10.89 -9.59 -6.03
CA GLU A 16 -10.81 -10.86 -5.30
C GLU A 16 -12.06 -11.13 -4.46
N LEU A 17 -12.94 -10.14 -4.25
CA LEU A 17 -14.24 -10.31 -3.58
C LEU A 17 -15.29 -11.00 -4.47
N ASP A 18 -15.07 -11.04 -5.79
CA ASP A 18 -15.92 -11.78 -6.73
C ASP A 18 -15.68 -13.30 -6.65
N ALA A 19 -14.72 -13.75 -5.84
CA ALA A 19 -14.49 -15.17 -5.58
C ALA A 19 -15.66 -15.81 -4.82
N ASP A 20 -15.70 -17.15 -4.83
CA ASP A 20 -16.68 -17.92 -4.05
C ASP A 20 -16.66 -17.48 -2.56
N PRO A 21 -17.79 -16.97 -2.02
CA PRO A 21 -17.87 -16.52 -0.63
C PRO A 21 -17.59 -17.60 0.42
N ALA A 22 -17.63 -18.89 0.04
CA ALA A 22 -17.27 -19.99 0.91
C ALA A 22 -15.75 -20.16 1.10
N ARG A 23 -14.92 -19.55 0.23
CA ARG A 23 -13.46 -19.61 0.32
C ARG A 23 -12.95 -18.69 1.42
N ARG A 24 -11.87 -19.12 2.07
CA ARG A 24 -11.22 -18.29 3.09
C ARG A 24 -10.45 -17.16 2.43
N ILE A 25 -10.41 -16.00 3.09
CA ILE A 25 -9.65 -14.83 2.63
C ILE A 25 -8.17 -15.16 2.38
N GLU A 26 -7.58 -16.03 3.20
CA GLU A 26 -6.19 -16.47 3.03
C GLU A 26 -5.92 -17.19 1.71
N GLU A 27 -6.95 -17.80 1.11
CA GLU A 27 -6.85 -18.55 -0.16
C GLU A 27 -7.05 -17.66 -1.40
N VAL A 28 -7.63 -16.47 -1.23
CA VAL A 28 -7.97 -15.57 -2.34
C VAL A 28 -7.15 -14.28 -2.34
N MET A 29 -6.62 -13.87 -1.18
CA MET A 29 -5.75 -12.70 -1.09
C MET A 29 -4.45 -12.90 -1.87
N ARG A 30 -3.86 -11.79 -2.31
CA ARG A 30 -2.49 -11.76 -2.83
C ARG A 30 -1.51 -11.75 -1.65
N PRO A 31 -0.65 -12.78 -1.48
CA PRO A 31 0.32 -12.82 -0.38
C PRO A 31 1.47 -11.84 -0.62
N GLY A 32 2.17 -11.46 0.46
CA GLY A 32 3.46 -10.75 0.39
C GLY A 32 3.43 -9.44 -0.41
N PRO A 33 2.58 -8.47 -0.05
CA PRO A 33 2.45 -7.25 -0.82
C PRO A 33 3.68 -6.37 -0.72
N SER A 34 4.01 -5.66 -1.80
CA SER A 34 4.93 -4.53 -1.74
C SER A 34 4.37 -3.46 -0.81
N THR A 35 5.24 -2.88 0.01
CA THR A 35 4.91 -1.80 0.95
C THR A 35 6.03 -0.76 0.95
N PHE A 36 5.73 0.48 1.32
CA PHE A 36 6.76 1.47 1.62
C PHE A 36 7.00 1.60 3.12
N ARG A 37 8.17 2.11 3.48
CA ARG A 37 8.48 2.55 4.84
C ARG A 37 8.16 4.03 5.00
N PRO A 38 7.77 4.49 6.20
CA PRO A 38 7.35 5.88 6.42
C PRO A 38 8.47 6.91 6.25
N HIS A 39 9.74 6.48 6.23
CA HIS A 39 10.89 7.36 6.05
C HIS A 39 11.30 7.53 4.58
N VAL A 40 10.70 6.79 3.65
CA VAL A 40 10.94 6.98 2.21
C VAL A 40 10.40 8.36 1.82
N ALA A 41 11.12 9.09 0.96
CA ALA A 41 10.67 10.42 0.57
C ALA A 41 9.37 10.34 -0.24
N ILE A 42 8.46 11.30 -0.05
CA ILE A 42 7.16 11.29 -0.76
C ILE A 42 7.35 11.38 -2.28
N ALA A 43 8.39 12.10 -2.74
CA ALA A 43 8.76 12.17 -4.16
C ALA A 43 9.11 10.79 -4.73
N GLU A 44 9.96 10.03 -4.03
CA GLU A 44 10.36 8.68 -4.43
C GLU A 44 9.15 7.73 -4.46
N MET A 45 8.29 7.78 -3.44
CA MET A 45 7.06 6.98 -3.39
C MET A 45 6.12 7.34 -4.54
N ALA A 46 5.89 8.64 -4.80
CA ALA A 46 5.02 9.10 -5.86
C ALA A 46 5.54 8.68 -7.25
N SER A 47 6.82 8.89 -7.54
CA SER A 47 7.45 8.46 -8.79
C SER A 47 7.33 6.95 -8.99
N PHE A 48 7.65 6.16 -7.97
CA PHE A 48 7.54 4.71 -8.03
C PHE A 48 6.08 4.25 -8.27
N MET A 49 5.11 4.86 -7.58
CA MET A 49 3.69 4.53 -7.74
C MET A 49 3.16 4.86 -9.14
N VAL A 50 3.65 5.94 -9.75
CA VAL A 50 3.32 6.30 -11.14
C VAL A 50 3.96 5.32 -12.13
N GLU A 51 5.26 5.05 -11.98
CA GLU A 51 6.01 4.16 -12.88
C GLU A 51 5.44 2.73 -12.90
N HIS A 52 5.01 2.24 -11.74
CA HIS A 52 4.52 0.86 -11.59
C HIS A 52 2.99 0.75 -11.60
N ASP A 53 2.27 1.83 -11.95
CA ASP A 53 0.80 1.90 -11.91
C ASP A 53 0.19 1.34 -10.62
N LEU A 54 0.77 1.75 -9.49
CA LEU A 54 0.27 1.41 -8.17
C LEU A 54 -0.70 2.48 -7.70
N GLU A 55 -2.00 2.17 -7.69
CA GLU A 55 -3.03 3.08 -7.17
C GLU A 55 -2.89 3.30 -5.65
N THR A 56 -2.56 2.25 -4.91
CA THR A 56 -2.41 2.28 -3.46
C THR A 56 -1.24 1.42 -3.01
N SER A 57 -0.61 1.82 -1.89
CA SER A 57 0.45 1.06 -1.25
C SER A 57 0.30 1.11 0.28
N PRO A 58 0.39 -0.03 1.00
CA PRO A 58 0.49 0.00 2.45
C PRO A 58 1.80 0.64 2.89
N ILE A 59 1.73 1.47 3.92
CA ILE A 59 2.90 2.00 4.63
C ILE A 59 3.10 1.17 5.88
N THR A 60 4.30 0.64 6.08
CA THR A 60 4.61 -0.26 7.19
C THR A 60 5.90 0.13 7.92
N SER A 61 5.97 -0.20 9.20
CA SER A 61 7.21 -0.12 9.99
C SER A 61 8.23 -1.17 9.55
N SER A 62 9.47 -1.08 10.03
CA SER A 62 10.55 -2.03 9.69
C SER A 62 10.22 -3.50 10.04
N ASP A 63 9.42 -3.75 11.07
CA ASP A 63 8.91 -5.07 11.46
C ASP A 63 7.61 -5.47 10.74
N GLY A 64 7.18 -4.71 9.73
CA GLY A 64 6.06 -5.06 8.85
C GLY A 64 4.67 -4.70 9.39
N ARG A 65 4.58 -3.97 10.50
CA ARG A 65 3.28 -3.53 11.04
C ARG A 65 2.68 -2.44 10.16
N LEU A 66 1.38 -2.54 9.90
CA LEU A 66 0.63 -1.55 9.14
C LEU A 66 0.55 -0.21 9.90
N ILE A 67 1.10 0.83 9.29
CA ILE A 67 1.01 2.22 9.76
C ILE A 67 -0.22 2.89 9.11
N GLY A 68 -0.36 2.75 7.79
CA GLY A 68 -1.45 3.37 7.04
C GLY A 68 -1.46 2.95 5.56
N ILE A 69 -2.29 3.62 4.77
CA ILE A 69 -2.38 3.42 3.32
C ILE A 69 -2.02 4.73 2.63
N LEU A 70 -1.20 4.66 1.59
CA LEU A 70 -0.92 5.76 0.69
C LEU A 70 -1.69 5.58 -0.61
N VAL A 71 -2.41 6.62 -1.02
CA VAL A 71 -3.07 6.71 -2.33
C VAL A 71 -2.15 7.50 -3.27
N ARG A 72 -2.02 7.05 -4.51
CA ARG A 72 -1.11 7.66 -5.49
C ARG A 72 -1.38 9.14 -5.70
N ASP A 73 -2.66 9.50 -5.85
CA ASP A 73 -3.04 10.88 -6.17
C ASP A 73 -2.69 11.83 -5.03
N ASP A 74 -2.85 11.39 -3.77
CA ASP A 74 -2.41 12.13 -2.59
C ASP A 74 -0.88 12.25 -2.52
N ALA A 75 -0.15 11.18 -2.86
CA ALA A 75 1.31 11.20 -2.91
C ALA A 75 1.84 12.19 -3.95
N VAL A 76 1.24 12.20 -5.14
CA VAL A 76 1.59 13.12 -6.24
C VAL A 76 1.23 14.57 -5.87
N ALA A 77 0.08 14.81 -5.26
CA ALA A 77 -0.30 16.13 -4.78
C ALA A 77 0.69 16.65 -3.74
N ALA A 78 0.98 15.86 -2.70
CA ALA A 78 1.93 16.21 -1.65
C ALA A 78 3.36 16.46 -2.18
N HIS A 79 3.81 15.69 -3.18
CA HIS A 79 5.10 15.93 -3.84
C HIS A 79 5.15 17.29 -4.53
N LYS A 80 4.10 17.68 -5.27
CA LYS A 80 4.03 18.97 -5.97
C LYS A 80 3.98 20.15 -5.00
N GLU A 81 3.25 20.03 -3.90
CA GLU A 81 3.19 21.07 -2.86
C GLU A 81 4.57 21.35 -2.26
N HIS A 82 5.38 20.30 -2.05
CA HIS A 82 6.75 20.43 -1.58
C HIS A 82 7.69 21.10 -2.59
N GLU A 83 7.50 20.88 -3.90
CA GLU A 83 8.27 21.56 -4.95
C GLU A 83 7.92 23.05 -5.08
N GLY A 84 6.68 23.44 -4.79
CA GLY A 84 6.23 24.84 -4.81
C GLY A 84 6.68 25.68 -3.60
N LEU A 85 7.28 25.04 -2.59
CA LEU A 85 7.82 25.67 -1.37
C LEU A 85 9.35 25.84 -1.40
N ALA A 86 10.03 25.36 -2.45
CA ALA A 86 11.47 25.45 -2.65
C ALA A 86 11.82 26.50 -3.72
#